data_AF-R5XPY5-F1
#
_entry.id   AF-R5XPY5-F1
#
_cell.length_a   1.000
_cell.length_b   1.000
_cell.length_c   1.000
_cell.angle_alpha   90.00
_cell.angle_beta   90.00
_cell.angle_gamma   90.00
#
_symmetry.space_group_name_H-M   'P 1'
#
loop_
_entity.id
_entity.type
_entity.pdbx_description
1 polymer ?
#
loop_
_entity_poly.entity_id
_entity_poly.type
_entity_poly.pdbx_seq_one_letter_code
_entity_poly.pdbx_strand_id
1 'polypeptide(L)' 'MTVDFEKIKNDFINADVDEKIRIYTTTQGLTTEQFRELLKYYPIKHLSKLEKALG' A
#
# COMPACT_ATOMS: atom_id res chain seq x y z
N MET A 1 -6.63 -4.93 18.42
CA MET A 1 -6.57 -5.72 17.17
C MET A 1 -5.30 -5.33 16.45
N THR A 2 -4.39 -6.28 16.23
CA THR A 2 -3.14 -6.08 15.49
C THR A 2 -3.46 -6.04 14.00
N VAL A 3 -3.01 -5.01 13.30
CA VAL A 3 -3.11 -4.94 11.84
C VAL A 3 -2.12 -5.97 11.27
N ASP A 4 -2.62 -7.00 10.59
CA ASP A 4 -1.80 -8.06 10.01
C ASP A 4 -1.08 -7.57 8.75
N PHE A 5 0.08 -6.97 8.94
CA PHE A 5 0.91 -6.46 7.85
C PHE A 5 1.21 -7.52 6.79
N GLU A 6 1.51 -8.78 7.18
CA GLU A 6 1.79 -9.84 6.21
C GLU A 6 0.62 -10.11 5.27
N LYS A 7 -0.61 -10.09 5.80
CA LYS A 7 -1.81 -10.25 4.98
C LYS A 7 -1.97 -9.08 4.03
N ILE A 8 -1.84 -7.86 4.53
CA ILE A 8 -1.93 -6.63 3.73
C ILE A 8 -0.84 -6.58 2.66
N LYS A 9 0.38 -6.99 2.98
CA LYS A 9 1.51 -7.09 2.04
C LYS A 9 1.22 -8.10 0.95
N ASN A 10 0.72 -9.27 1.32
CA ASN A 10 0.38 -10.30 0.34
C ASN A 10 -0.76 -9.84 -0.58
N ASP A 11 -1.81 -9.23 -0.01
CA ASP A 11 -2.92 -8.63 -0.76
C ASP A 11 -2.38 -7.53 -1.69
N PHE A 12 -1.56 -6.62 -1.17
CA PHE A 12 -0.96 -5.53 -1.92
C PHE A 12 -0.07 -6.02 -3.06
N ILE A 13 0.74 -7.06 -2.87
CA ILE A 13 1.61 -7.59 -3.94
C ILE A 13 0.77 -8.20 -5.07
N ASN A 14 -0.27 -8.96 -4.73
CA ASN A 14 -1.16 -9.63 -5.69
C ASN A 14 -2.24 -8.72 -6.30
N ALA A 15 -2.54 -7.59 -5.64
CA ALA A 15 -3.51 -6.60 -6.08
C ALA A 15 -3.05 -5.82 -7.32
N ASP A 16 -4.01 -5.30 -8.08
CA ASP A 16 -3.78 -4.35 -9.17
C ASP A 16 -3.38 -2.96 -8.67
N VAL A 17 -2.91 -2.09 -9.57
CA VAL A 17 -2.48 -0.72 -9.23
C VAL A 17 -3.56 0.07 -8.47
N ASP A 18 -4.81 -0.04 -8.90
CA ASP A 18 -5.94 0.66 -8.28
C ASP A 18 -6.21 0.12 -6.87
N GLU A 19 -6.19 -1.20 -6.73
CA GLU A 19 -6.44 -1.89 -5.47
C GLU A 19 -5.28 -1.71 -4.48
N LYS A 20 -4.03 -1.65 -4.95
CA LYS A 20 -2.86 -1.22 -4.16
C LYS A 20 -3.06 0.17 -3.57
N ILE A 21 -3.55 1.14 -4.36
CA ILE A 21 -3.84 2.50 -3.86
C ILE A 21 -4.95 2.44 -2.80
N ARG A 22 -5.99 1.63 -3.04
CA ARG A 22 -7.09 1.44 -2.10
C ARG A 22 -6.61 0.82 -0.80
N ILE A 23 -5.82 -0.25 -0.84
CA ILE A 23 -5.21 -0.87 0.33
C ILE A 23 -4.33 0.15 1.06
N TYR A 24 -3.50 0.89 0.34
CA TYR A 24 -2.61 1.89 0.94
C TYR A 24 -3.35 3.03 1.65
N THR A 25 -4.44 3.52 1.05
CA THR A 25 -5.23 4.65 1.57
C THR A 25 -6.22 4.23 2.66
N THR A 26 -6.75 3.00 2.58
CA THR A 26 -7.72 2.46 3.55
C THR A 26 -7.05 1.78 4.73
N THR A 27 -5.81 1.30 4.56
CA THR A 27 -5.06 0.68 5.65
C THR A 27 -4.61 1.75 6.63
N GLN A 28 -5.19 1.70 7.82
CA GLN A 28 -4.78 2.53 8.96
C GLN A 28 -4.12 1.63 10.01
N GLY A 29 -3.11 2.15 10.70
CA GLY A 29 -2.41 1.41 11.76
C GLY A 29 -1.16 0.64 11.33
N LEU A 30 -0.67 0.85 10.11
CA LEU A 30 0.70 0.48 9.72
C LEU A 30 1.70 1.54 10.15
N THR A 31 2.91 1.11 10.53
CA THR A 31 4.01 2.03 10.81
C THR A 31 4.65 2.51 9.50
N THR A 32 5.39 3.62 9.57
CA THR A 32 6.13 4.17 8.42
C THR A 32 7.03 3.16 7.74
N GLU A 33 7.62 2.23 8.50
CA GLU A 33 8.49 1.18 7.98
C GLU A 33 7.72 0.15 7.16
N GLN A 34 6.53 -0.24 7.63
CA GLN A 34 5.62 -1.14 6.91
C GLN A 34 5.10 -0.50 5.62
N PHE A 35 4.75 0.80 5.68
CA PHE A 35 4.37 1.54 4.47
C PHE A 35 5.51 1.64 3.45
N ARG A 36 6.75 1.85 3.91
CA ARG A 36 7.93 1.84 3.03
C ARG A 36 8.15 0.48 2.38
N GLU A 37 7.95 -0.62 3.11
CA GLU A 37 7.99 -1.96 2.53
C GLU A 37 6.97 -2.12 1.41
N LEU A 38 5.71 -1.73 1.61
CA LEU A 38 4.68 -1.80 0.55
C LEU A 38 5.09 -0.97 -0.69
N LEU A 39 5.60 0.24 -0.48
CA LEU A 39 6.05 1.11 -1.56
C LEU A 39 7.20 0.52 -2.39
N LYS A 40 8.06 -0.34 -1.82
CA LYS A 40 9.12 -1.03 -2.58
C LYS A 40 8.56 -1.98 -3.64
N TYR A 41 7.41 -2.58 -3.38
CA TYR A 41 6.72 -3.46 -4.32
C TYR A 41 5.79 -2.68 -5.25
N TYR A 42 5.64 -1.37 -5.03
CA TYR A 42 4.80 -0.53 -5.85
C TYR A 42 5.61 0.02 -7.04
N PRO A 43 5.12 -0.17 -8.28
CA PRO A 43 5.83 0.30 -9.46
C PRO A 43 5.90 1.84 -9.50
N ILE A 44 7.12 2.40 -9.55
CA ILE A 44 7.39 3.86 -9.57
C ILE A 44 6.57 4.60 -10.63
N LYS A 45 6.32 3.98 -11.79
CA LYS A 45 5.46 4.53 -12.86
C LYS A 45 4.03 4.88 -12.43
N HIS A 46 3.53 4.25 -11.37
CA HIS A 46 2.20 4.49 -10.82
C HIS A 46 2.25 5.28 -9.52
N LEU A 47 3.44 5.69 -9.05
CA LEU A 47 3.62 6.44 -7.80
C LEU A 47 2.81 7.74 -7.84
N SER A 48 2.80 8.42 -8.98
CA SER A 48 1.98 9.62 -9.18
C SER A 48 0.47 9.39 -9.04
N LYS A 49 -0.04 8.17 -9.26
CA LYS A 49 -1.45 7.85 -8.97
C LYS A 49 -1.71 7.72 -7.47
N LEU A 50 -0.76 7.13 -6.75
CA LEU A 50 -0.82 7.01 -5.29
C LEU A 50 -0.78 8.40 -4.65
N GLU A 51 0.14 9.27 -5.08
CA GLU A 51 0.22 10.66 -4.63
C GLU A 51 -1.08 11.43 -4.89
N LYS A 52 -1.69 11.26 -6.07
CA LYS A 52 -2.98 11.88 -6.39
C LYS A 52 -4.15 11.40 -5.52
N ALA A 53 -4.09 10.19 -4.99
CA ALA A 53 -5.13 9.65 -4.11
C ALA A 53 -4.93 10.03 -2.64
N LEU A 54 -3.71 10.42 -2.27
CA LEU A 54 -3.35 10.87 -0.91
C LEU A 54 -3.45 12.40 -0.75
N GLY A 55 -3.40 13.15 -1.86
CA GLY A 55 -3.46 14.61 -1.91
C GLY A 55 -4.86 15.19 -2.01
#